data_AF-A0A368L3J3-F1
#
_entry.id   AF-A0A368L3J3-F1
#
_cell.length_a   1.000
_cell.length_b   1.000
_cell.length_c   1.000
_cell.angle_alpha   90.00
_cell.angle_beta   90.00
_cell.angle_gamma   90.00
#
_symmetry.space_group_name_H-M   'P 1'
#
loop_
_entity.id
_entity.type
_entity.pdbx_description
1 polymer ?
#
loop_
_entity_poly.entity_id
_entity_poly.type
_entity_poly.pdbx_seq_one_letter_code
_entity_poly.pdbx_strand_id
1 'polypeptide(L)'
;MLKTVPGASRISRMNRRQRKKLHVAEFKEVGLFIALHFKQPLDETAWDDWIVRWIETAAEFGLEVGGFGGKLPLAMTQGWLFLHPHGSVTPELAQQVQAKLIQDPAIQTLQAVLADGWYEQPTLG
;
A
#
# COMPACT_ATOMS: atom_id res chain seq x y z
N MET A 1 -0.88 -17.15 19.89
CA MET A 1 -2.15 -16.58 19.38
C MET A 1 -1.92 -15.12 19.03
N LEU A 2 -1.86 -14.78 17.74
CA LEU A 2 -1.87 -13.38 17.30
C LEU A 2 -3.23 -12.79 17.71
N LYS A 3 -3.25 -11.80 18.60
CA LYS A 3 -4.47 -11.05 18.91
C LYS A 3 -4.86 -10.31 17.63
N THR A 4 -6.06 -10.58 17.12
CA THR A 4 -6.58 -9.86 15.95
C THR A 4 -6.69 -8.38 16.29
N VAL A 5 -5.97 -7.55 15.53
CA VAL A 5 -6.03 -6.10 15.65
C VAL A 5 -7.46 -5.66 15.27
N PRO A 6 -8.18 -4.90 16.12
CA PRO A 6 -9.49 -4.38 15.78
C PRO A 6 -9.43 -3.44 14.58
N GLY A 7 -10.33 -3.59 13.61
CA GLY A 7 -10.45 -2.62 12.51
C GLY A 7 -10.95 -1.24 12.98
N ALA A 8 -10.75 -0.21 12.16
CA ALA A 8 -11.04 1.20 12.49
C ALA A 8 -12.46 1.42 13.05
N SER A 9 -13.49 0.79 12.47
CA SER A 9 -14.89 0.90 12.93
C SER A 9 -15.14 0.33 14.33
N ARG A 10 -14.31 -0.63 14.77
CA ARG A 10 -14.37 -1.17 16.13
C ARG A 10 -13.60 -0.26 17.08
N ILE A 11 -12.45 0.27 16.67
CA ILE A 11 -11.65 1.20 17.47
C ILE A 11 -12.42 2.48 17.78
N SER A 12 -13.16 3.04 16.81
CA SER A 12 -13.95 4.27 17.00
C SER A 12 -15.02 4.14 18.09
N ARG A 13 -15.51 2.92 18.34
CA ARG A 13 -16.48 2.59 19.40
C ARG A 13 -15.85 2.26 20.76
N MET A 14 -14.52 2.16 20.85
CA MET A 14 -13.83 1.83 22.09
C MET A 14 -13.61 3.07 22.96
N ASN A 15 -13.77 2.94 24.28
CA ASN A 15 -13.43 4.01 25.21
C ASN A 15 -11.90 4.12 25.44
N ARG A 16 -11.46 5.22 26.08
CA ARG A 16 -10.03 5.49 26.33
C ARG A 16 -9.30 4.36 27.07
N ARG A 17 -9.96 3.73 28.07
CA ARG A 17 -9.36 2.63 28.85
C ARG A 17 -9.19 1.36 28.01
N GLN A 18 -10.16 1.07 27.14
CA GLN A 18 -10.09 -0.07 26.22
C GLN A 18 -9.00 0.10 25.17
N ARG A 19 -8.89 1.29 24.57
CA ARG A 19 -7.81 1.61 23.61
C ARG A 19 -6.43 1.46 24.25
N LYS A 20 -6.24 2.03 25.45
CA LYS A 20 -4.99 1.90 26.23
C LYS A 20 -4.69 0.46 26.65
N LYS A 21 -5.70 -0.33 27.01
CA LYS A 21 -5.50 -1.75 27.42
C LYS A 21 -5.09 -2.64 26.24
N LEU A 22 -5.56 -2.31 25.04
CA LEU A 22 -5.32 -3.10 23.84
C LEU A 22 -4.19 -2.54 22.96
N HIS A 23 -3.64 -1.38 23.31
CA HIS A 23 -2.60 -0.68 22.54
C HIS A 23 -3.00 -0.45 21.08
N VAL A 24 -4.22 0.04 20.87
CA VAL A 24 -4.80 0.30 19.53
C VAL A 24 -5.03 1.79 19.31
N ALA A 25 -4.79 2.26 18.08
CA ALA A 25 -4.78 3.68 17.71
C ALA A 25 -3.81 4.53 18.55
N GLU A 26 -2.70 3.93 18.96
CA GLU A 26 -1.57 4.65 19.57
C GLU A 26 -0.64 5.25 18.49
N PHE A 27 -0.66 4.67 17.28
CA PHE A 27 0.12 5.10 16.12
C PHE A 27 -0.79 5.15 14.90
N LYS A 28 -0.57 6.12 14.02
CA LYS A 28 -1.19 6.17 12.70
C LYS A 28 -0.07 6.34 11.68
N GLU A 29 -0.07 5.49 10.67
CA GLU A 29 0.88 5.55 9.57
C GLU A 29 0.08 5.57 8.28
N VAL A 30 0.02 6.74 7.65
CA VAL A 30 -0.68 6.87 6.38
C VAL A 30 0.26 6.36 5.29
N GLY A 31 -0.12 5.25 4.67
CA GLY A 31 0.50 4.73 3.47
C GLY A 31 -0.31 5.06 2.23
N LEU A 32 0.29 4.83 1.07
CA LEU A 32 -0.40 4.85 -0.21
C LEU A 32 -0.72 3.41 -0.61
N PHE A 33 -2.00 3.04 -0.58
CA PHE A 33 -2.44 1.76 -1.11
C PHE A 33 -2.65 1.88 -2.61
N ILE A 34 -2.05 0.97 -3.38
CA ILE A 34 -2.09 0.95 -4.83
C ILE A 34 -2.69 -0.38 -5.28
N ALA A 35 -3.60 -0.33 -6.26
CA ALA A 35 -3.89 -1.48 -7.11
C ALA A 35 -3.69 -1.11 -8.57
N LEU A 36 -3.18 -2.07 -9.33
CA LEU A 36 -2.89 -1.88 -10.74
C LEU A 36 -3.21 -3.14 -11.55
N HIS A 37 -3.54 -2.91 -12.82
CA HIS A 37 -3.69 -3.95 -13.82
C HIS A 37 -2.58 -3.83 -14.85
N PHE A 38 -2.03 -4.97 -15.26
CA PHE A 38 -1.04 -5.02 -16.31
C PHE A 38 -1.71 -5.08 -17.69
N LYS A 39 -1.08 -4.46 -18.70
CA LYS A 39 -1.56 -4.55 -20.09
C LYS A 39 -1.56 -5.98 -20.62
N GLN A 40 -0.63 -6.80 -20.13
CA GLN A 40 -0.55 -8.22 -20.39
C GLN A 40 -0.22 -8.93 -19.07
N PRO A 41 -0.80 -10.12 -18.79
CA PRO A 41 -0.44 -10.89 -17.61
C PRO A 41 1.06 -11.20 -17.59
N LEU A 42 1.72 -10.93 -16.46
CA LEU A 42 3.15 -11.17 -16.30
C LEU A 42 3.39 -12.63 -15.90
N ASP A 43 4.29 -13.33 -16.59
CA ASP A 43 4.82 -14.60 -16.11
C ASP A 43 5.87 -14.39 -15.01
N GLU A 44 6.49 -15.47 -14.53
CA GLU A 44 7.44 -15.43 -13.41
C GLU A 44 8.63 -14.50 -13.70
N THR A 45 9.23 -14.61 -14.88
CA THR A 45 10.40 -13.82 -15.27
C THR A 45 10.02 -12.35 -15.45
N ALA A 46 8.91 -12.07 -16.14
CA ALA A 46 8.45 -10.70 -16.33
C ALA A 46 8.04 -10.03 -15.01
N TRP A 47 7.49 -10.81 -14.07
CA TRP A 47 7.16 -10.35 -12.72
C TRP A 47 8.40 -9.97 -11.92
N ASP A 48 9.40 -10.84 -11.86
CA ASP A 48 10.64 -10.60 -11.11
C ASP A 48 11.36 -9.33 -11.61
N ASP A 49 11.43 -9.17 -12.93
CA ASP A 49 12.00 -7.98 -13.56
C ASP A 49 11.19 -6.72 -13.23
N TRP A 50 9.86 -6.83 -13.25
CA TRP A 50 8.98 -5.69 -12.98
C TRP A 50 9.03 -5.26 -11.52
N ILE A 51 8.97 -6.19 -10.56
CA ILE A 51 8.90 -5.85 -9.14
C ILE A 51 10.20 -5.18 -8.65
N VAL A 52 11.36 -5.54 -9.22
CA VAL A 52 12.63 -4.86 -8.92
C VAL A 52 12.59 -3.39 -9.37
N ARG A 53 12.21 -3.12 -10.63
CA ARG A 53 12.09 -1.74 -11.14
C ARG A 53 11.04 -0.93 -10.38
N TRP A 54 9.95 -1.58 -9.97
CA TRP A 54 8.90 -0.97 -9.16
C TRP A 54 9.44 -0.52 -7.80
N ILE A 55 10.21 -1.38 -7.11
CA ILE A 55 10.87 -1.06 -5.84
C ILE A 55 11.88 0.08 -6.01
N GLU A 56 12.70 0.04 -7.06
CA GLU A 56 13.67 1.09 -7.34
C GLU A 56 12.98 2.44 -7.59
N THR A 57 11.90 2.46 -8.36
CA THR A 57 11.12 3.67 -8.63
C THR A 57 10.48 4.24 -7.36
N ALA A 58 9.96 3.38 -6.47
CA ALA A 58 9.43 3.81 -5.17
C ALA A 58 10.54 4.40 -4.27
N ALA A 59 11.73 3.79 -4.29
CA ALA A 59 12.87 4.24 -3.50
C ALA A 59 13.38 5.64 -3.91
N GLU A 60 13.20 6.07 -5.17
CA GLU A 60 13.48 7.45 -5.61
C GLU A 60 12.70 8.51 -4.80
N PHE A 61 11.54 8.13 -4.24
CA PHE A 61 10.71 8.97 -3.38
C PHE A 61 10.91 8.71 -1.88
N GLY A 62 11.90 7.89 -1.51
CA GLY A 62 12.10 7.44 -0.13
C GLY A 62 10.99 6.52 0.38
N LEU A 63 10.35 5.76 -0.53
CA LEU A 63 9.27 4.84 -0.19
C LEU A 63 9.73 3.38 -0.19
N GLU A 64 9.16 2.59 0.71
CA GLU A 64 9.25 1.13 0.74
C GLU A 64 7.97 0.49 0.22
N VAL A 65 8.12 -0.71 -0.35
CA VAL A 65 7.05 -1.47 -1.01
C VAL A 65 6.65 -2.68 -0.16
N GLY A 66 5.34 -2.95 -0.02
CA GLY A 66 4.83 -4.15 0.67
C GLY A 66 3.53 -4.72 0.09
N GLY A 67 3.39 -6.05 0.09
CA GLY A 67 2.13 -6.74 -0.23
C GLY A 67 1.87 -7.07 -1.71
N PHE A 68 2.65 -6.53 -2.64
CA PHE A 68 2.55 -6.84 -4.06
C PHE A 68 2.88 -8.31 -4.36
N GLY A 69 2.17 -8.88 -5.33
CA GLY A 69 2.25 -10.29 -5.72
C GLY A 69 0.87 -10.86 -6.08
N GLY A 70 0.80 -12.17 -6.25
CA GLY A 70 -0.43 -12.89 -6.57
C GLY A 70 -0.15 -14.20 -7.33
N LYS A 71 -1.18 -14.74 -7.98
CA LYS A 71 -1.04 -15.96 -8.79
C LYS A 71 -0.56 -15.61 -10.20
N LEU A 72 0.50 -16.29 -10.64
CA LEU A 72 1.02 -16.18 -12.00
C LEU A 72 0.18 -17.01 -13.00
N PRO A 73 0.02 -16.56 -14.26
CA PRO A 73 0.45 -15.25 -14.76
C PRO A 73 -0.39 -14.12 -14.17
N LEU A 74 0.28 -13.06 -13.71
CA LEU A 74 -0.30 -12.03 -12.86
C LEU A 74 -0.88 -10.91 -13.72
N ALA A 75 -2.21 -10.81 -13.76
CA ALA A 75 -2.92 -9.76 -14.49
C ALA A 75 -3.15 -8.49 -13.66
N MET A 76 -3.20 -8.62 -12.34
CA MET A 76 -3.39 -7.51 -11.41
C MET A 76 -2.64 -7.76 -10.11
N THR A 77 -2.27 -6.68 -9.44
CA THR A 77 -1.67 -6.75 -8.11
C THR A 77 -2.01 -5.52 -7.30
N GLN A 78 -1.87 -5.63 -5.98
CA GLN A 78 -2.11 -4.55 -5.06
C GLN A 78 -1.12 -4.60 -3.91
N GLY A 79 -0.83 -3.46 -3.33
CA GLY A 79 0.09 -3.35 -2.21
C GLY A 79 0.15 -1.94 -1.68
N TRP A 80 1.11 -1.72 -0.80
CA TRP A 80 1.31 -0.49 -0.07
C TRP A 80 2.67 0.11 -0.37
N LEU A 81 2.70 1.45 -0.37
CA LEU A 81 3.91 2.24 -0.29
C LEU A 81 3.92 3.02 1.04
N PHE A 82 5.03 2.93 1.77
CA PHE A 82 5.24 3.62 3.06
C PHE A 82 6.52 4.45 3.04
N LEU A 83 6.58 5.51 3.85
CA LEU A 83 7.76 6.36 3.93
C LEU A 83 8.86 5.70 4.79
N HIS A 84 10.08 5.60 4.25
CA HIS A 84 11.24 5.10 4.98
C HIS A 84 12.08 6.24 5.59
N PRO A 85 12.63 6.11 6.81
CA PRO A 85 12.44 5.00 7.75
C PRO A 85 11.10 5.05 8.51
N HIS A 86 10.51 6.26 8.67
CA HIS A 86 9.22 6.46 9.31
C HIS A 86 8.54 7.70 8.76
N GLY A 87 7.20 7.69 8.68
CA GLY A 87 6.41 8.88 8.41
C GLY A 87 5.05 8.56 7.82
N SER A 88 4.38 9.59 7.31
CA SER A 88 3.10 9.44 6.60
C SER A 88 3.23 10.02 5.21
N VAL A 89 2.73 9.31 4.21
CA VAL A 89 2.67 9.78 2.83
C VAL A 89 1.69 10.95 2.78
N THR A 90 2.15 12.11 2.28
CA THR A 90 1.29 13.28 2.09
C THR A 90 0.51 13.20 0.78
N PRO A 91 -0.61 13.93 0.63
CA PRO A 91 -1.33 14.02 -0.64
C PRO A 91 -0.46 14.47 -1.81
N GLU A 92 0.46 15.40 -1.59
CA GLU A 92 1.37 15.94 -2.61
C GLU A 92 2.37 14.87 -3.06
N LEU A 93 2.97 14.14 -2.11
CA LEU A 93 3.87 13.03 -2.41
C LEU A 93 3.12 11.91 -3.15
N ALA A 94 1.91 11.58 -2.70
CA ALA A 94 1.08 10.57 -3.35
C ALA A 94 0.78 10.91 -4.81
N GLN A 95 0.47 12.18 -5.11
CA GLN A 95 0.27 12.63 -6.49
C GLN A 95 1.53 12.53 -7.35
N GLN A 96 2.69 12.91 -6.82
CA GLN A 96 3.97 12.81 -7.53
C GLN A 96 4.32 11.36 -7.86
N VAL A 97 4.18 10.48 -6.87
CA VAL A 97 4.44 9.04 -6.98
C VAL A 97 3.47 8.42 -7.98
N GLN A 98 2.17 8.71 -7.87
CA GLN A 98 1.16 8.20 -8.80
C GLN A 98 1.43 8.65 -10.25
N ALA A 99 1.79 9.92 -10.45
CA ALA A 99 2.10 10.48 -11.76
C ALA A 99 3.35 9.85 -12.39
N LYS A 100 4.33 9.41 -11.59
CA LYS A 100 5.52 8.68 -12.05
C LYS A 100 5.19 7.23 -12.36
N LEU A 101 4.50 6.53 -11.46
CA LEU A 101 4.25 5.08 -11.58
C LEU A 101 3.32 4.74 -12.74
N ILE A 102 2.31 5.59 -13.03
CA ILE A 102 1.41 5.37 -14.17
C ILE A 102 2.12 5.41 -15.54
N GLN A 103 3.35 5.95 -15.61
CA GLN A 103 4.14 5.99 -16.85
C GLN A 103 4.82 4.65 -17.18
N ASP A 104 4.77 3.67 -16.27
CA ASP A 104 5.32 2.34 -16.53
C ASP A 104 4.62 1.70 -17.75
N PRO A 105 5.37 1.29 -18.79
CA PRO A 105 4.79 0.73 -20.00
C PRO A 105 4.01 -0.56 -19.75
N ALA A 106 4.27 -1.31 -18.67
CA ALA A 106 3.55 -2.53 -18.32
C ALA A 106 2.15 -2.27 -17.75
N ILE A 107 1.88 -1.07 -17.21
CA ILE A 107 0.66 -0.76 -16.47
C ILE A 107 -0.45 -0.30 -17.42
N GLN A 108 -1.62 -0.93 -17.31
CA GLN A 108 -2.85 -0.53 -18.00
C GLN A 108 -3.63 0.50 -17.18
N THR A 109 -3.87 0.20 -15.91
CA THR A 109 -4.58 1.07 -14.96
C THR A 109 -3.87 1.04 -13.62
N LEU A 110 -3.89 2.17 -12.92
CA LEU A 110 -3.39 2.30 -11.56
C LEU A 110 -4.34 3.19 -10.77
N GLN A 111 -4.79 2.68 -9.63
CA GLN A 111 -5.58 3.39 -8.64
C GLN A 111 -4.78 3.47 -7.35
N ALA A 112 -4.85 4.62 -6.68
CA ALA A 112 -4.14 4.84 -5.44
C ALA A 112 -5.03 5.60 -4.44
N VAL A 113 -4.93 5.23 -3.16
CA VAL A 113 -5.65 5.89 -2.07
C VAL A 113 -4.77 5.98 -0.83
N LEU A 114 -4.80 7.13 -0.16
CA LEU A 114 -4.18 7.29 1.15
C LEU A 114 -5.04 6.60 2.20
N ALA A 115 -4.45 5.73 3.00
CA ALA A 115 -5.14 5.02 4.06
C ALA A 115 -4.22 4.72 5.24
N ASP A 116 -4.81 4.51 6.41
CA ASP A 116 -4.09 4.01 7.58
C ASP A 116 -3.65 2.55 7.36
N GLY A 117 -2.35 2.31 7.24
CA GLY A 117 -1.79 0.99 6.99
C GLY A 117 -2.04 -0.02 8.12
N TRP A 118 -2.46 0.43 9.30
CA TRP A 118 -2.64 -0.42 10.48
C TRP A 118 -4.08 -0.83 10.76
N TYR A 119 -5.04 0.06 10.47
CA TYR A 119 -6.41 -0.10 10.96
C TYR A 119 -7.49 0.07 9.90
N GLU A 120 -7.16 0.62 8.72
CA GLU A 120 -8.10 0.81 7.63
C GLU A 120 -7.94 -0.32 6.59
N GLN A 121 -9.07 -0.78 6.06
CA GLN A 121 -9.05 -1.54 4.82
C GLN A 121 -9.29 -0.55 3.69
N PRO A 122 -8.28 -0.28 2.85
CA PRO A 122 -8.43 0.68 1.77
C PRO A 122 -9.46 0.16 0.76
N THR A 123 -10.41 1.03 0.41
CA THR A 123 -11.37 0.77 -0.65
C THR A 123 -10.95 1.58 -1.86
N LEU A 124 -10.60 0.90 -2.95
CA LEU A 124 -10.40 1.53 -4.25
C LEU A 124 -11.75 1.62 -4.96
N GLY A 125 -12.04 2.79 -5.53
CA GLY A 125 -13.32 3.12 -6.17
C GLY A 125 -13.46 2.61 -7.60
#